data_AF-A0A7Y3GUA1-F1
#
_entry.id   AF-A0A7Y3GUA1-F1
#
_cell.length_a   1.000
_cell.length_b   1.000
_cell.length_c   1.000
_cell.angle_alpha   90.00
_cell.angle_beta   90.00
_cell.angle_gamma   90.00
#
_symmetry.space_group_name_H-M   'P 1'
#
loop_
_entity.id
_entity.type
_entity.pdbx_description
1 polymer ?
#
loop_
_entity_poly.entity_id
_entity_poly.type
_entity_poly.pdbx_seq_one_letter_code
_entity_poly.pdbx_strand_id
1 'polypeptide(L)'
;TDKDGKYTIFTFRPGSYPNRLEPEHIHITVKEPNTNAYYIDDFVFDDDPLLTPQRRQQLRNRCGSGISKPQLKDGILTTERDLILGLNIPDYE
;
A
#
# COMPACT_ATOMS: atom_id res chain seq x y z
N THR A 1 14.41 -4.46 -1.22
CA THR A 1 14.17 -5.21 -2.47
C THR A 1 15.39 -6.06 -2.77
N ASP A 2 15.25 -7.07 -3.63
CA ASP A 2 16.39 -7.78 -4.20
C ASP A 2 16.99 -7.02 -5.40
N LYS A 3 17.96 -7.63 -6.08
CA LYS A 3 18.64 -7.07 -7.26
C LYS A 3 17.72 -6.82 -8.46
N ASP A 4 16.58 -7.51 -8.51
CA ASP A 4 15.59 -7.42 -9.59
C ASP A 4 14.43 -6.47 -9.19
N GLY A 5 14.57 -5.76 -8.06
CA GLY A 5 13.58 -4.82 -7.54
C GLY A 5 12.40 -5.47 -6.81
N LYS A 6 12.42 -6.79 -6.60
CA LYS A 6 11.30 -7.52 -5.98
C LYS A 6 11.35 -7.44 -4.47
N TYR A 7 10.20 -7.56 -3.84
CA TYR A 7 10.07 -7.65 -2.39
C TYR A 7 8.98 -8.65 -2.01
N THR A 8 9.08 -9.19 -0.79
CA THR A 8 8.05 -10.03 -0.19
C THR A 8 8.02 -9.74 1.30
N ILE A 9 6.82 -9.48 1.82
CA ILE A 9 6.60 -9.17 3.23
C ILE A 9 5.53 -10.14 3.74
N PHE A 10 5.87 -10.92 4.76
CA PHE A 10 4.92 -11.78 5.45
C PHE A 10 4.46 -11.09 6.72
N THR A 11 3.15 -10.88 6.83
CA THR A 11 2.54 -10.21 7.97
C THR A 11 1.09 -10.68 8.13
N PHE A 12 0.46 -10.28 9.23
CA PHE A 12 -0.97 -10.45 9.43
C PHE A 12 -1.75 -9.32 8.76
N ARG A 13 -2.98 -9.63 8.31
CA ARG A 13 -3.94 -8.58 7.98
C ARG A 13 -4.25 -7.79 9.27
N PRO A 14 -3.98 -6.48 9.30
CA PRO A 14 -4.27 -5.68 10.47
C PRO A 14 -5.79 -5.57 10.64
N GLY A 15 -6.26 -5.52 11.90
CA GLY A 15 -7.64 -5.12 12.18
C GLY A 15 -7.78 -3.61 12.15
N SER A 16 -9.02 -3.13 12.00
CA SER A 16 -9.29 -1.68 12.03
C SER A 16 -8.94 -1.07 13.39
N TYR A 17 -8.50 0.19 13.40
CA TYR A 17 -8.27 0.94 14.64
C TYR A 17 -9.55 1.03 15.49
N PRO A 18 -9.44 1.17 16.83
CA PRO A 18 -10.60 1.17 17.73
C PRO A 18 -11.69 2.20 17.41
N ASN A 19 -11.30 3.35 16.83
CA ASN A 19 -12.23 4.41 16.43
C ASN A 19 -13.00 4.08 15.14
N ARG A 20 -12.58 3.05 14.39
CA ARG A 20 -13.16 2.60 13.10
C ARG A 20 -13.36 3.72 12.08
N LEU A 21 -12.49 4.72 12.12
CA LEU A 21 -12.56 5.85 11.19
C LEU A 21 -11.71 5.63 9.95
N GLU A 22 -10.83 4.63 9.90
CA GLU A 22 -9.95 4.38 8.77
C GLU A 22 -10.08 2.92 8.30
N PRO A 23 -9.98 2.66 6.98
CA PRO A 23 -9.82 1.30 6.48
C PRO A 23 -8.62 0.63 7.13
N GLU A 24 -8.67 -0.69 7.26
CA GLU A 24 -7.51 -1.52 7.54
C GLU A 24 -6.40 -1.19 6.55
N HIS A 25 -5.20 -0.94 7.08
CA HIS A 25 -4.08 -0.56 6.24
C HIS A 25 -2.72 -0.99 6.79
N ILE A 26 -1.77 -1.14 5.87
CA ILE A 26 -0.36 -1.36 6.19
C ILE A 26 0.40 -0.11 5.73
N HIS A 27 1.03 0.57 6.68
CA HIS A 27 1.90 1.71 6.39
C HIS A 27 3.14 1.27 5.62
N ILE A 28 3.50 2.06 4.61
CA ILE A 28 4.70 1.83 3.82
C ILE A 28 5.43 3.14 3.51
N THR A 29 6.75 3.07 3.58
CA THR A 29 7.67 4.14 3.21
C THR A 29 8.73 3.56 2.28
N VAL A 30 9.08 4.29 1.23
CA VAL A 30 10.15 3.92 0.33
C VAL A 30 11.39 4.75 0.65
N LYS A 31 12.55 4.10 0.61
CA LYS A 31 13.87 4.73 0.74
C LYS A 31 14.77 4.21 -0.36
N GLU A 32 14.91 5.02 -1.42
CA GLU A 32 15.83 4.75 -2.51
C GLU A 32 17.27 5.13 -2.12
N PRO A 33 18.29 4.58 -2.83
CA PRO A 33 19.65 5.09 -2.74
C PRO A 33 19.68 6.59 -3.07
N ASN A 34 20.35 7.40 -2.25
CA ASN A 34 20.56 8.84 -2.43
C ASN A 34 19.31 9.74 -2.36
N THR A 35 18.09 9.21 -2.27
CA THR A 35 16.85 9.99 -2.07
C THR A 35 16.42 9.96 -0.60
N ASN A 36 15.78 11.00 -0.07
CA ASN A 36 15.16 10.95 1.25
C ASN A 36 14.04 9.90 1.32
N ALA A 37 13.72 9.39 2.51
CA ALA A 37 12.59 8.48 2.67
C ALA A 37 11.28 9.24 2.42
N TYR A 38 10.33 8.62 1.72
CA TYR A 38 9.05 9.24 1.42
C TYR A 38 7.88 8.27 1.58
N TYR A 39 6.74 8.83 2.00
CA TYR A 39 5.50 8.10 2.15
C TYR A 39 4.81 7.92 0.80
N ILE A 40 4.42 6.68 0.53
CA ILE A 40 3.55 6.32 -0.60
C ILE A 40 2.14 6.04 -0.07
N ASP A 41 1.16 5.75 -0.94
CA ASP A 41 -0.15 5.33 -0.44
C ASP A 41 -0.01 4.00 0.30
N ASP A 42 -0.63 3.89 1.47
CA ASP A 42 -0.66 2.68 2.26
C ASP A 42 -1.30 1.52 1.50
N PHE A 43 -1.04 0.29 1.92
CA PHE A 43 -1.84 -0.83 1.44
C PHE A 43 -3.20 -0.76 2.12
N VAL A 44 -4.25 -0.48 1.36
CA VAL A 44 -5.65 -0.60 1.79
C VAL A 44 -6.30 -1.77 1.07
N PHE A 45 -7.34 -2.37 1.65
CA PHE A 45 -7.92 -3.60 1.11
C PHE A 45 -9.24 -3.33 0.38
N ASP A 46 -9.36 -3.87 -0.84
CA ASP A 46 -10.52 -3.69 -1.72
C ASP A 46 -11.83 -4.21 -1.12
N ASP A 47 -11.73 -5.19 -0.22
CA ASP A 47 -12.84 -5.84 0.48
C ASP A 47 -13.18 -5.17 1.83
N ASP A 48 -12.46 -4.12 2.23
CA ASP A 48 -12.76 -3.40 3.47
C ASP A 48 -13.99 -2.49 3.28
N PRO A 49 -15.06 -2.65 4.08
CA PRO A 49 -16.27 -1.81 3.99
C PRO A 49 -16.02 -0.32 4.26
N LEU A 50 -14.96 0.04 4.98
CA LEU A 50 -14.57 1.43 5.24
C LEU A 50 -13.89 2.07 4.02
N LEU A 51 -13.40 1.29 3.05
CA LEU A 51 -12.82 1.79 1.79
C LEU A 51 -13.92 2.18 0.78
N THR A 52 -14.71 3.19 1.14
CA THR A 52 -15.84 3.68 0.34
C THR A 52 -15.39 4.29 -0.99
N PRO A 53 -16.31 4.45 -1.97
CA PRO A 53 -16.01 5.13 -3.24
C PRO A 53 -15.41 6.52 -3.05
N GLN A 54 -15.89 7.27 -2.05
CA GLN A 54 -15.36 8.59 -1.73
C GLN A 54 -13.90 8.52 -1.26
N ARG A 55 -13.55 7.56 -0.39
CA ARG A 55 -12.17 7.39 0.06
C ARG A 55 -11.24 6.95 -1.06
N ARG A 56 -11.71 6.08 -1.95
CA ARG A 56 -10.95 5.65 -3.14
C ARG A 56 -10.56 6.83 -4.02
N GLN A 57 -11.45 7.81 -4.17
CA GLN A 57 -11.19 9.04 -4.93
C GLN A 57 -10.20 9.99 -4.23
N GLN A 58 -9.99 9.83 -2.92
CA GLN A 58 -9.07 10.66 -2.14
C GLN A 58 -7.63 10.10 -2.09
N LEU A 59 -7.42 8.87 -2.59
CA LEU A 59 -6.09 8.27 -2.66
C LEU A 59 -5.19 9.10 -3.58
N ARG A 60 -3.95 9.31 -3.14
CA ARG A 60 -3.00 10.17 -3.86
C ARG A 60 -2.36 9.46 -5.05
N ASN A 61 -2.50 8.15 -5.10
CA ASN A 61 -1.92 7.25 -6.08
C ASN A 61 -0.38 7.35 -6.18
N ARG A 62 0.28 7.60 -5.04
CA ARG A 62 1.73 7.62 -4.87
C ARG A 62 2.30 6.23 -5.03
N CYS A 63 3.18 6.10 -6.02
CA CYS A 63 3.69 4.80 -6.46
C CYS A 63 2.56 3.80 -6.81
N GLY A 64 1.44 4.29 -7.37
CA GLY A 64 0.27 3.48 -7.69
C GLY A 64 -0.85 3.62 -6.64
N SER A 65 -1.95 2.88 -6.81
CA SER A 65 -3.21 3.17 -6.09
C SER A 65 -3.22 2.85 -4.60
N GLY A 66 -2.34 1.98 -4.10
CA GLY A 66 -2.42 1.47 -2.73
C GLY A 66 -3.51 0.44 -2.48
N ILE A 67 -4.49 0.31 -3.38
CA ILE A 67 -5.59 -0.64 -3.25
C ILE A 67 -5.10 -2.04 -3.58
N SER A 68 -5.14 -2.90 -2.57
CA SER A 68 -4.75 -4.29 -2.63
C SER A 68 -5.98 -5.17 -2.75
N LYS A 69 -5.88 -6.22 -3.57
CA LYS A 69 -6.92 -7.24 -3.74
C LYS A 69 -6.40 -8.57 -3.20
N PRO A 70 -6.58 -8.86 -1.89
CA PRO A 70 -6.15 -10.13 -1.32
C PRO A 70 -6.83 -11.29 -2.03
N GLN A 71 -6.05 -12.32 -2.35
CA GLN A 71 -6.54 -13.58 -2.87
C GLN A 71 -6.01 -14.70 -1.98
N LEU A 72 -6.87 -15.60 -1.52
CA LEU A 72 -6.44 -16.75 -0.74
C LEU A 72 -5.70 -17.73 -1.66
N LYS A 73 -4.41 -17.93 -1.41
CA LYS A 73 -3.56 -18.89 -2.12
C LYS A 73 -2.83 -19.74 -1.09
N ASP A 74 -2.98 -21.06 -1.17
CA ASP A 74 -2.31 -22.01 -0.27
C ASP A 74 -2.47 -21.69 1.24
N GLY A 75 -3.65 -21.19 1.62
CA GLY A 75 -3.96 -20.81 3.01
C GLY A 75 -3.46 -19.43 3.45
N ILE A 76 -2.84 -18.65 2.56
CA ILE A 76 -2.33 -17.30 2.84
C ILE A 76 -3.03 -16.27 1.94
N LEU A 77 -3.52 -15.18 2.54
CA LEU A 77 -3.98 -14.01 1.80
C LEU A 77 -2.79 -13.35 1.09
N THR A 78 -2.81 -13.39 -0.23
CA THR A 78 -1.71 -12.93 -1.08
C THR A 78 -2.17 -11.75 -1.93
N THR A 79 -1.35 -10.70 -2.01
CA THR A 79 -1.56 -9.57 -2.91
C THR A 79 -0.24 -9.19 -3.57
N GLU A 80 -0.34 -8.64 -4.77
CA GLU A 80 0.79 -8.15 -5.55
C GLU A 80 0.57 -6.67 -5.83
N ARG A 81 1.61 -5.88 -5.60
CA ARG A 81 1.59 -4.43 -5.83
C ARG A 81 2.93 -4.05 -6.43
N ASP A 82 2.91 -3.58 -7.66
CA ASP A 82 4.07 -2.93 -8.26
C ASP A 82 4.14 -1.48 -7.80
N LEU A 83 5.35 -1.02 -7.49
CA LEU A 83 5.61 0.36 -7.10
C LEU A 83 6.34 1.08 -8.22
N ILE A 84 5.70 2.08 -8.79
CA ILE A 84 6.33 2.98 -9.77
C ILE A 84 6.98 4.13 -8.99
N LEU A 85 8.29 4.04 -8.77
CA LEU A 85 9.05 5.03 -8.00
C LEU A 85 8.89 6.43 -8.61
N GLY A 86 8.67 7.44 -7.76
CA GLY A 86 8.42 8.82 -8.18
C GLY A 86 7.01 9.17 -8.67
N LEU A 87 6.19 8.19 -9.02
CA LEU A 87 4.83 8.46 -9.49
C LEU A 87 4.01 9.17 -8.40
N ASN A 88 3.54 10.39 -8.71
CA ASN A 88 2.76 11.26 -7.82
C ASN A 88 3.46 11.65 -6.50
N ILE A 89 4.79 11.50 -6.42
CA ILE A 89 5.59 11.98 -5.29
C ILE A 89 5.91 13.47 -5.51
N PRO A 90 5.46 14.38 -4.62
CA PRO A 90 5.81 15.79 -4.72
C PRO A 90 7.32 15.97 -4.57
N ASP A 91 7.88 16.89 -5.36
CA ASP A 91 9.30 17.28 -5.32
C ASP A 91 10.26 16.07 -5.45
N TYR A 92 9.91 15.13 -6.33
CA TYR A 92 10.72 13.95 -6.64
C TYR A 92 11.79 14.31 -7.68
N GLU A 93 13.02 14.55 -7.21
CA GLU A 93 14.24 14.79 -8.01
C GLU A 93 15.23 13.62 -7.91
#